data_AF-A0A1I5P9N2-F1
#
_entry.id   AF-A0A1I5P9N2-F1
#
_cell.length_a   1.000
_cell.length_b   1.000
_cell.length_c   1.000
_cell.angle_alpha   90.00
_cell.angle_beta   90.00
_cell.angle_gamma   90.00
#
_symmetry.space_group_name_H-M   'P 1'
#
loop_
_entity.id
_entity.type
_entity.pdbx_description
1 polymer ?
#
loop_
_entity_poly.entity_id
_entity_poly.type
_entity_poly.pdbx_seq_one_letter_code
_entity_poly.pdbx_strand_id
1 'polypeptide(L)'
;MMNASQTRTTDASLEVVGALAQAYRKAAQTGDTVGTQHLLFALLRGESAAVDLLSRDNGGLRGVILAKDETVWLSEDDGGGDPSTASAVTALLHEAGWVAFRKAKPTDTSAAPESRPPLPSGALAAALGRMLVSAHELGVAWANETHLLMGLLHDPGNRASEALLERRLDRDELIARLAVLPTVRQNGKPNMLSLDGLRNLGMLDHAPSRGWGGRIGRWLTSGGHGSPVVPTVRSEAQRQAVRLGHSSVTTAHLLLSILVLDDQIAIAGHRFRDGVAQVNGAAELLRTRGATPSAVLGAVAELIPAGDRPQAGSLIPDMEGGAEKAVTRARLLANERKSPSTGTTHLLSAVLAEPDDPCHAVLSAVGVDVEELRRALG
;
A
#
# COMPACT_ATOMS: atom_id res chain seq x y z
N MET A 1 -24.80 -21.23 10.58
CA MET A 1 -23.88 -20.98 9.46
C MET A 1 -22.81 -20.03 9.95
N MET A 2 -21.64 -20.55 10.33
CA MET A 2 -20.47 -19.72 10.59
C MET A 2 -20.03 -19.16 9.24
N ASN A 3 -20.08 -17.84 9.07
CA ASN A 3 -19.46 -17.17 7.92
C ASN A 3 -18.04 -17.70 7.82
N ALA A 4 -17.67 -18.26 6.67
CA ALA A 4 -16.27 -18.50 6.34
C ALA A 4 -15.59 -17.15 6.51
N SER A 5 -14.88 -17.00 7.63
CA SER A 5 -14.12 -15.81 7.94
C SER A 5 -13.02 -15.80 6.90
N GLN A 6 -13.28 -15.14 5.77
CA GLN A 6 -12.26 -14.80 4.79
C GLN A 6 -11.13 -14.22 5.62
N THR A 7 -10.02 -14.96 5.70
CA THR A 7 -8.83 -14.56 6.43
C THR A 7 -8.30 -13.32 5.77
N ARG A 8 -8.81 -12.17 6.23
CA ARG A 8 -8.45 -10.86 5.74
C ARG A 8 -6.97 -10.68 6.02
N THR A 9 -6.19 -10.47 4.97
CA THR A 9 -4.78 -10.17 5.08
C THR A 9 -4.62 -8.80 5.71
N THR A 10 -3.89 -8.73 6.83
CA THR A 10 -3.52 -7.46 7.46
C THR A 10 -2.50 -6.74 6.58
N ASP A 11 -2.73 -5.46 6.28
CA ASP A 11 -1.81 -4.60 5.50
C ASP A 11 -1.15 -3.54 6.42
N ALA A 12 -0.20 -2.77 5.90
CA ALA A 12 0.43 -1.67 6.63
C ALA A 12 -0.36 -0.36 6.48
N SER A 13 -0.34 0.47 7.53
CA SER A 13 -0.92 1.82 7.47
C SER A 13 -0.08 2.79 6.65
N LEU A 14 -0.68 3.91 6.24
CA LEU A 14 0.00 5.01 5.55
C LEU A 14 1.19 5.54 6.35
N GLU A 15 1.04 5.64 7.67
CA GLU A 15 2.09 6.09 8.58
C GLU A 15 3.29 5.13 8.57
N VAL A 16 3.03 3.82 8.63
CA VAL A 16 4.07 2.79 8.56
C VAL A 16 4.83 2.86 7.24
N VAL A 17 4.12 2.95 6.10
CA VAL A 17 4.76 3.11 4.78
C VAL A 17 5.57 4.42 4.72
N GLY A 18 5.07 5.50 5.31
CA GLY A 18 5.75 6.79 5.41
C GLY A 18 7.06 6.72 6.21
N ALA A 19 7.04 6.05 7.37
CA ALA A 19 8.22 5.81 8.20
C ALA A 19 9.26 4.95 7.47
N LEU A 20 8.83 3.85 6.81
CA LEU A 20 9.72 3.03 6.00
C LEU A 20 10.33 3.82 4.83
N ALA A 21 9.52 4.59 4.10
CA ALA A 21 10.04 5.44 3.02
C ALA A 21 11.06 6.47 3.52
N GLN A 22 10.92 6.95 4.75
CA GLN A 22 11.92 7.81 5.37
C GLN A 22 13.18 7.04 5.77
N ALA A 23 13.06 5.81 6.24
CA ALA A 23 14.20 4.93 6.51
C ALA A 23 15.02 4.67 5.22
N TYR A 24 14.35 4.36 4.11
CA TYR A 24 14.97 4.20 2.79
C TYR A 24 15.75 5.45 2.36
N ARG A 25 15.15 6.64 2.49
CA ARG A 25 15.84 7.90 2.17
C ARG A 25 17.05 8.14 3.05
N LYS A 26 17.00 7.76 4.33
CA LYS A 26 18.12 7.94 5.25
C LYS A 26 19.27 6.99 4.93
N ALA A 27 18.99 5.72 4.69
CA ALA A 27 20.01 4.74 4.28
C ALA A 27 20.67 5.12 2.95
N ALA A 28 19.90 5.62 1.98
CA ALA A 28 20.44 6.11 0.72
C ALA A 28 21.38 7.33 0.86
N GLN A 29 21.25 8.10 1.95
CA GLN A 29 22.15 9.23 2.23
C GLN A 29 23.49 8.78 2.81
N THR A 30 23.53 7.63 3.47
CA THR A 30 24.75 7.10 4.11
C THR A 30 25.44 6.04 3.24
N GLY A 31 24.75 5.49 2.24
CA GLY A 31 25.27 4.39 1.41
C GLY A 31 25.01 3.01 2.00
N ASP A 32 24.16 2.94 3.03
CA ASP A 32 23.97 1.79 3.90
C ASP A 32 22.80 0.90 3.45
N THR A 33 22.71 -0.27 4.06
CA THR A 33 21.48 -1.08 4.04
C THR A 33 20.36 -0.43 4.87
N VAL A 34 19.10 -0.64 4.49
CA VAL A 34 17.95 -0.18 5.31
C VAL A 34 17.78 -1.11 6.51
N GLY A 35 18.49 -0.80 7.59
CA GLY A 35 18.36 -1.51 8.88
C GLY A 35 17.27 -1.02 9.84
N THR A 36 17.12 -1.74 10.95
CA THR A 36 16.15 -1.45 12.04
C THR A 36 16.37 -0.08 12.69
N GLN A 37 17.63 0.38 12.80
CA GLN A 37 17.99 1.70 13.32
C GLN A 37 17.48 2.85 12.44
N HIS A 38 17.44 2.67 11.12
CA HIS A 38 16.90 3.68 10.21
C HIS A 38 15.39 3.85 10.37
N LEU A 39 14.69 2.73 10.58
CA LEU A 39 13.26 2.73 10.82
C LEU A 39 12.91 3.31 12.19
N LEU A 40 13.65 2.96 13.25
CA LEU A 40 13.50 3.60 14.55
C LEU A 40 13.73 5.11 14.46
N PHE A 41 14.79 5.55 13.77
CA PHE A 41 15.06 6.98 13.54
C PHE A 41 13.89 7.68 12.83
N ALA A 42 13.26 7.03 11.85
CA ALA A 42 12.10 7.57 11.15
C ALA A 42 10.87 7.69 12.07
N LEU A 43 10.57 6.64 12.85
CA LEU A 43 9.48 6.65 13.83
C LEU A 43 9.62 7.78 14.85
N LEU A 44 10.83 8.02 15.35
CA LEU A 44 11.12 9.10 16.32
C LEU A 44 10.88 10.52 15.78
N ARG A 45 10.55 10.69 14.49
CA ARG A 45 10.15 11.96 13.88
C ARG A 45 8.63 12.13 13.77
N GLY A 46 7.87 11.05 13.95
CA GLY A 46 6.42 11.06 13.93
C GLY A 46 5.83 11.59 15.24
N GLU A 47 4.52 11.77 15.22
CA GLU A 47 3.70 12.15 16.39
C GLU A 47 2.68 11.03 16.60
N SER A 48 2.99 10.09 17.48
CA SER A 48 2.05 9.04 17.86
C SER A 48 2.25 8.58 19.30
N ALA A 49 1.20 7.97 19.86
CA ALA A 49 1.23 7.44 21.22
C ALA A 49 2.37 6.43 21.46
N ALA A 50 2.78 5.69 20.42
CA ALA A 50 3.92 4.77 20.50
C ALA A 50 5.24 5.55 20.64
N VAL A 51 5.41 6.64 19.88
CA VAL A 51 6.57 7.53 19.94
C VAL A 51 6.60 8.33 21.24
N ASP A 52 5.43 8.68 21.80
CA ASP A 52 5.32 9.38 23.09
C ASP A 52 5.92 8.55 24.24
N LEU A 53 5.91 7.21 24.15
CA LEU A 53 6.59 6.36 25.13
C LEU A 53 8.11 6.50 25.10
N LEU A 54 8.68 6.91 23.95
CA LEU A 54 10.11 7.17 23.75
C LEU A 54 10.49 8.63 24.03
N SER A 55 9.49 9.52 24.17
CA SER A 55 9.63 10.99 24.16
C SER A 55 10.66 11.58 25.12
N ARG A 56 10.83 10.99 26.31
CA ARG A 56 11.82 11.46 27.31
C ARG A 56 13.26 11.40 26.81
N ASP A 57 13.52 10.53 25.82
CA ASP A 57 14.84 10.29 25.26
C ASP A 57 14.90 10.44 23.74
N ASN A 58 13.85 10.96 23.08
CA ASN A 58 13.80 11.07 21.61
C ASN A 58 15.05 11.77 21.03
N GLY A 59 15.49 12.87 21.64
CA GLY A 59 16.71 13.57 21.23
C GLY A 59 17.98 12.72 21.45
N GLY A 60 18.05 12.02 22.57
CA GLY A 60 19.17 11.14 22.91
C GLY A 60 19.28 9.92 22.00
N LEU A 61 18.15 9.24 21.75
CA LEU A 61 18.08 8.10 20.83
C LEU A 61 18.46 8.49 19.40
N ARG A 62 17.93 9.61 18.89
CA ARG A 62 18.32 10.12 17.57
C ARG A 62 19.80 10.49 17.54
N GLY A 63 20.34 11.04 18.62
CA GLY A 63 21.76 11.32 18.77
C GLY A 63 22.61 10.06 18.69
N VAL A 64 22.25 8.99 19.42
CA VAL A 64 22.93 7.69 19.37
C VAL A 64 22.94 7.12 17.95
N ILE A 65 21.77 7.06 17.29
CA ILE A 65 21.66 6.50 15.94
C ILE A 65 22.48 7.32 14.93
N LEU A 66 22.54 8.65 15.08
CA LEU A 66 23.33 9.51 14.19
C LEU A 66 24.83 9.51 14.47
N ALA A 67 25.24 9.23 15.72
CA ALA A 67 26.64 9.22 16.12
C ALA A 67 27.36 7.92 15.73
N LYS A 68 26.61 6.84 15.46
CA LYS A 68 27.14 5.55 15.03
C LYS A 68 27.10 5.41 13.52
N ASP A 69 28.24 5.08 12.91
CA ASP A 69 28.30 4.54 11.56
C ASP A 69 28.09 3.01 11.56
N GLU A 70 28.09 2.35 10.39
CA GLU A 70 27.90 0.91 10.28
C GLU A 70 28.91 0.07 11.07
N THR A 71 30.12 0.58 11.32
CA THR A 71 31.21 -0.15 11.98
C THR A 71 31.13 -0.13 13.50
N VAL A 72 30.27 0.72 14.07
CA VAL A 72 30.12 0.91 15.53
C VAL A 72 28.98 0.08 16.11
N TRP A 73 28.11 -0.50 15.28
CA TRP A 73 27.04 -1.38 15.73
C TRP A 73 27.59 -2.77 16.05
N LEU A 74 27.17 -3.33 17.19
CA LEU A 74 27.50 -4.72 17.55
C LEU A 74 26.63 -5.71 16.78
N SER A 75 25.39 -5.34 16.52
CA SER A 75 24.47 -6.13 15.69
C SER A 75 24.77 -6.01 14.21
N GLU A 76 24.83 -7.15 13.51
CA GLU A 76 24.92 -7.22 12.05
C GLU A 76 23.55 -6.98 11.37
N ASP A 77 22.46 -6.93 12.14
CA ASP A 77 21.08 -6.76 11.64
C ASP A 77 20.64 -7.86 10.64
N ASP A 78 21.21 -9.06 10.78
CA ASP A 78 21.08 -10.25 9.93
C ASP A 78 19.94 -11.19 10.36
N GLY A 79 18.78 -10.64 10.72
CA GLY A 79 17.64 -11.45 11.17
C GLY A 79 17.06 -12.40 10.11
N GLY A 80 16.62 -13.59 10.54
CA GLY A 80 15.87 -14.53 9.72
C GLY A 80 14.37 -14.20 9.71
N GLY A 81 13.82 -13.83 8.55
CA GLY A 81 12.39 -13.54 8.40
C GLY A 81 11.51 -14.80 8.47
N ASP A 82 10.26 -14.64 8.90
CA ASP A 82 9.25 -15.70 8.86
C ASP A 82 8.77 -15.92 7.41
N PRO A 83 8.93 -17.13 6.83
CA PRO A 83 8.53 -17.41 5.46
C PRO A 83 7.04 -17.19 5.21
N SER A 84 6.17 -17.34 6.22
CA SER A 84 4.72 -17.15 6.08
C SER A 84 4.33 -15.69 5.79
N THR A 85 5.17 -14.73 6.19
CA THR A 85 4.95 -13.29 5.96
C THR A 85 5.82 -12.72 4.84
N ALA A 86 6.72 -13.52 4.27
CA ALA A 86 7.76 -13.05 3.36
C ALA A 86 7.20 -12.28 2.16
N SER A 87 6.08 -12.74 1.57
CA SER A 87 5.43 -12.05 0.43
C SER A 87 4.87 -10.67 0.83
N ALA A 88 4.14 -10.59 1.95
CA ALA A 88 3.57 -9.33 2.43
C ALA A 88 4.65 -8.31 2.86
N VAL A 89 5.70 -8.80 3.52
CA VAL A 89 6.87 -7.99 3.89
C VAL A 89 7.60 -7.49 2.64
N THR A 90 7.81 -8.35 1.65
CA THR A 90 8.43 -7.97 0.37
C THR A 90 7.61 -6.89 -0.34
N ALA A 91 6.29 -7.07 -0.42
CA ALA A 91 5.38 -6.09 -1.01
C ALA A 91 5.46 -4.73 -0.30
N LEU A 92 5.47 -4.73 1.04
CA LEU A 92 5.60 -3.52 1.85
C LEU A 92 6.95 -2.81 1.62
N LEU A 93 8.04 -3.56 1.52
CA LEU A 93 9.38 -3.01 1.27
C LEU A 93 9.49 -2.41 -0.14
N HIS A 94 8.93 -3.08 -1.16
CA HIS A 94 8.87 -2.53 -2.52
C HIS A 94 8.07 -1.23 -2.56
N GLU A 95 6.91 -1.22 -1.90
CA GLU A 95 6.08 -0.03 -1.79
C GLU A 95 6.80 1.13 -1.08
N ALA A 96 7.45 0.86 0.05
CA ALA A 96 8.20 1.88 0.78
C ALA A 96 9.35 2.45 -0.03
N GLY A 97 10.11 1.60 -0.73
CA GLY A 97 11.16 2.01 -1.66
C GLY A 97 10.60 2.90 -2.79
N TRP A 98 9.48 2.50 -3.39
CA TRP A 98 8.80 3.34 -4.39
C TRP A 98 8.40 4.70 -3.83
N VAL A 99 7.73 4.74 -2.67
CA VAL A 99 7.31 6.00 -2.02
C VAL A 99 8.51 6.87 -1.67
N ALA A 100 9.65 6.27 -1.29
CA ALA A 100 10.87 6.98 -0.93
C ALA A 100 11.42 7.82 -2.10
N PHE A 101 11.35 7.29 -3.31
CA PHE A 101 12.12 7.78 -4.45
C PHE A 101 11.28 8.18 -5.67
N ARG A 102 9.96 7.94 -5.71
CA ARG A 102 9.07 8.30 -6.85
C ARG A 102 9.00 9.79 -7.20
N LYS A 103 9.48 10.68 -6.31
CA LYS A 103 9.54 12.15 -6.53
C LYS A 103 10.94 12.64 -6.84
N ALA A 104 11.95 11.76 -6.87
CA ALA A 104 13.29 12.15 -7.26
C ALA A 104 13.24 12.64 -8.71
N LYS A 105 13.58 13.91 -8.93
CA LYS A 105 13.73 14.41 -10.30
C LYS A 105 14.93 13.69 -10.91
N PRO A 106 14.87 13.27 -12.18
CA PRO A 106 16.07 12.97 -12.94
C PRO A 106 16.87 14.28 -12.95
N THR A 107 17.88 14.39 -12.10
CA THR A 107 18.78 15.54 -12.11
C THR A 107 19.65 15.42 -13.36
N ASP A 108 19.73 16.47 -14.18
CA ASP A 108 20.57 16.56 -15.40
C ASP A 108 22.08 16.36 -15.15
N THR A 109 22.50 16.18 -13.90
CA THR A 109 23.88 15.86 -13.57
C THR A 109 24.14 14.37 -13.73
N SER A 110 24.87 14.00 -14.78
CA SER A 110 25.42 12.67 -15.12
C SER A 110 26.31 12.01 -14.05
N ALA A 111 26.30 12.53 -12.81
CA ALA A 111 27.11 12.09 -11.69
C ALA A 111 26.27 11.60 -10.50
N ALA A 112 24.93 11.60 -10.59
CA ALA A 112 24.13 10.89 -9.60
C ALA A 112 24.37 9.38 -9.85
N PRO A 113 24.97 8.65 -8.90
CA PRO A 113 25.17 7.21 -9.07
C PRO A 113 23.82 6.59 -9.41
N GLU A 114 23.84 5.56 -10.26
CA GLU A 114 22.74 4.64 -10.55
C GLU A 114 22.31 3.92 -9.25
N SER A 115 21.88 4.67 -8.25
CA SER A 115 21.73 4.21 -6.88
C SER A 115 20.47 3.39 -6.83
N ARG A 116 20.67 2.09 -7.03
CA ARG A 116 19.69 1.08 -6.67
C ARG A 116 19.21 1.40 -5.25
N PRO A 117 17.89 1.31 -5.00
CA PRO A 117 17.37 1.49 -3.65
C PRO A 117 18.16 0.63 -2.66
N PRO A 118 18.53 1.17 -1.49
CA PRO A 118 19.27 0.40 -0.49
C PRO A 118 18.51 -0.87 -0.14
N LEU A 119 19.25 -1.97 0.01
CA LEU A 119 18.64 -3.26 0.35
C LEU A 119 18.20 -3.26 1.81
N PRO A 120 17.00 -3.77 2.13
CA PRO A 120 16.57 -3.93 3.51
C PRO A 120 17.38 -5.03 4.21
N SER A 121 17.67 -4.85 5.49
CA SER A 121 18.33 -5.87 6.30
C SER A 121 17.38 -7.03 6.64
N GLY A 122 17.96 -8.17 7.06
CA GLY A 122 17.19 -9.32 7.50
C GLY A 122 16.37 -9.04 8.77
N ALA A 123 16.95 -8.31 9.72
CA ALA A 123 16.28 -7.94 10.96
C ALA A 123 15.14 -6.95 10.72
N LEU A 124 15.27 -6.03 9.74
CA LEU A 124 14.15 -5.19 9.33
C LEU A 124 12.99 -6.04 8.77
N ALA A 125 13.29 -6.98 7.88
CA ALA A 125 12.27 -7.86 7.32
C ALA A 125 11.58 -8.70 8.41
N ALA A 126 12.34 -9.23 9.37
CA ALA A 126 11.81 -9.98 10.51
C ALA A 126 10.90 -9.10 11.41
N ALA A 127 11.32 -7.87 11.71
CA ALA A 127 10.53 -6.91 12.49
C ALA A 127 9.19 -6.57 11.80
N LEU A 128 9.19 -6.38 10.48
CA LEU A 128 7.98 -6.15 9.70
C LEU A 128 7.06 -7.38 9.68
N GLY A 129 7.62 -8.59 9.59
CA GLY A 129 6.84 -9.83 9.71
C GLY A 129 6.14 -9.91 11.07
N ARG A 130 6.88 -9.64 12.16
CA ARG A 130 6.32 -9.59 13.53
C ARG A 130 5.25 -8.53 13.70
N MET A 131 5.42 -7.35 13.11
CA MET A 131 4.38 -6.31 13.08
C MET A 131 3.08 -6.84 12.46
N LEU A 132 3.16 -7.48 11.29
CA LEU A 132 1.97 -7.99 10.59
C LEU A 132 1.27 -9.11 11.36
N VAL A 133 2.03 -10.05 11.93
CA VAL A 133 1.49 -11.13 12.79
C VAL A 133 0.78 -10.54 14.01
N SER A 134 1.43 -9.61 14.72
CA SER A 134 0.86 -8.96 15.91
C SER A 134 -0.46 -8.24 15.60
N ALA A 135 -0.52 -7.47 14.50
CA ALA A 135 -1.75 -6.80 14.08
C ALA A 135 -2.85 -7.80 13.67
N HIS A 136 -2.48 -8.91 13.02
CA HIS A 136 -3.42 -9.97 12.65
C HIS A 136 -4.02 -10.67 13.88
N GLU A 137 -3.19 -11.05 14.86
CA GLU A 137 -3.64 -11.69 16.11
C GLU A 137 -4.60 -10.80 16.91
N LEU A 138 -4.46 -9.48 16.79
CA LEU A 138 -5.35 -8.49 17.40
C LEU A 138 -6.60 -8.17 16.55
N GLY A 139 -6.76 -8.81 15.40
CA GLY A 139 -7.90 -8.60 14.51
C GLY A 139 -7.91 -7.24 13.81
N VAL A 140 -6.74 -6.61 13.68
CA VAL A 140 -6.58 -5.28 13.07
C VAL A 140 -6.29 -5.45 11.57
N ALA A 141 -7.05 -4.75 10.73
CA ALA A 141 -6.91 -4.82 9.28
C ALA A 141 -5.68 -4.04 8.77
N TRP A 142 -5.27 -2.98 9.48
CA TRP A 142 -4.06 -2.23 9.18
C TRP A 142 -3.14 -2.06 10.38
N ALA A 143 -1.95 -2.64 10.27
CA ALA A 143 -0.87 -2.46 11.23
C ALA A 143 -0.44 -0.99 11.26
N ASN A 144 -0.42 -0.42 12.45
CA ASN A 144 -0.03 0.97 12.71
C ASN A 144 1.36 1.07 13.36
N GLU A 145 1.79 2.29 13.70
CA GLU A 145 3.11 2.53 14.30
C GLU A 145 3.31 1.85 15.67
N THR A 146 2.25 1.56 16.42
CA THR A 146 2.36 0.77 17.67
C THR A 146 2.80 -0.65 17.38
N HIS A 147 2.18 -1.30 16.38
CA HIS A 147 2.57 -2.64 15.93
C HIS A 147 3.98 -2.64 15.33
N LEU A 148 4.34 -1.58 14.59
CA LEU A 148 5.67 -1.45 14.00
C LEU A 148 6.75 -1.37 15.09
N LEU A 149 6.52 -0.56 16.13
CA LEU A 149 7.45 -0.46 17.25
C LEU A 149 7.52 -1.79 18.02
N MET A 150 6.38 -2.46 18.29
CA MET A 150 6.40 -3.80 18.89
C MET A 150 7.22 -4.80 18.06
N GLY A 151 7.07 -4.78 16.72
CA GLY A 151 7.85 -5.62 15.81
C GLY A 151 9.35 -5.34 15.87
N LEU A 152 9.76 -4.07 15.94
CA LEU A 152 11.16 -3.67 16.11
C LEU A 152 11.75 -4.14 17.44
N LEU A 153 10.96 -4.11 18.52
CA LEU A 153 11.42 -4.51 19.85
C LEU A 153 11.40 -6.02 20.08
N HIS A 154 10.75 -6.79 19.20
CA HIS A 154 10.59 -8.23 19.38
C HIS A 154 11.93 -8.98 19.46
N ASP A 155 12.90 -8.58 18.66
CA ASP A 155 14.24 -9.19 18.62
C ASP A 155 15.26 -8.35 19.40
N PRO A 156 15.92 -8.90 20.45
CA PRO A 156 16.98 -8.17 21.16
C PRO A 156 18.23 -7.95 20.30
N GLY A 157 18.44 -8.79 19.29
CA GLY A 157 19.68 -8.84 18.51
C GLY A 157 19.78 -7.83 17.37
N ASN A 158 18.89 -6.84 17.30
CA ASN A 158 18.88 -5.85 16.22
C ASN A 158 19.40 -4.47 16.66
N ARG A 159 19.75 -3.62 15.70
CA ARG A 159 20.34 -2.30 15.96
C ARG A 159 19.37 -1.32 16.64
N ALA A 160 18.06 -1.47 16.45
CA ALA A 160 17.06 -0.67 17.16
C ALA A 160 17.07 -0.97 18.68
N SER A 161 17.13 -2.25 19.06
CA SER A 161 17.25 -2.70 20.45
C SER A 161 18.59 -2.26 21.07
N GLU A 162 19.69 -2.33 20.31
CA GLU A 162 20.99 -1.81 20.75
C GLU A 162 20.94 -0.31 21.09
N ALA A 163 20.30 0.50 20.24
CA ALA A 163 20.15 1.94 20.47
C ALA A 163 19.34 2.26 21.75
N LEU A 164 18.31 1.45 22.07
CA LEU A 164 17.52 1.60 23.29
C LEU A 164 18.33 1.23 24.54
N LEU A 165 19.12 0.15 24.46
CA LEU A 165 19.97 -0.30 25.55
C LEU A 165 21.00 0.77 25.94
N GLU A 166 21.60 1.47 24.97
CA GLU A 166 22.53 2.58 25.23
C GLU A 166 21.87 3.77 25.95
N ARG A 167 20.56 3.95 25.73
CA ARG A 167 19.75 4.94 26.44
C ARG A 167 19.15 4.40 27.74
N ARG A 168 19.51 3.17 28.14
CA ARG A 168 19.02 2.48 29.35
C ARG A 168 17.50 2.36 29.36
N LEU A 169 16.90 2.24 28.19
CA LEU A 169 15.47 1.99 28.04
C LEU A 169 15.24 0.48 28.10
N ASP A 170 14.42 0.05 29.05
CA ASP A 170 14.04 -1.35 29.18
C ASP A 170 13.08 -1.74 28.06
N ARG A 171 13.54 -2.62 27.17
CA ARG A 171 12.80 -3.11 26.01
C ARG A 171 11.53 -3.86 26.41
N ASP A 172 11.62 -4.71 27.42
CA ASP A 172 10.50 -5.56 27.83
C ASP A 172 9.43 -4.71 28.52
N GLU A 173 9.83 -3.71 29.30
CA GLU A 173 8.93 -2.69 29.84
C GLU A 173 8.21 -1.92 28.71
N LEU A 174 8.95 -1.48 27.67
CA LEU A 174 8.37 -0.78 26.53
C LEU A 174 7.34 -1.65 25.79
N ILE A 175 7.65 -2.93 25.54
CA ILE A 175 6.70 -3.88 24.92
C ILE A 175 5.44 -4.01 25.79
N ALA A 176 5.58 -4.19 27.10
CA ALA A 176 4.46 -4.30 28.02
C ALA A 176 3.57 -3.04 28.00
N ARG A 177 4.19 -1.86 27.92
CA ARG A 177 3.48 -0.57 27.83
C ARG A 177 2.78 -0.38 26.47
N LEU A 178 3.40 -0.80 25.38
CA LEU A 178 2.79 -0.77 24.04
C LEU A 178 1.56 -1.68 23.96
N ALA A 179 1.63 -2.88 24.55
CA ALA A 179 0.56 -3.86 24.53
C ALA A 179 -0.73 -3.39 25.22
N VAL A 180 -0.66 -2.39 26.10
CA VAL A 180 -1.82 -1.80 26.79
C VAL A 180 -2.28 -0.48 26.19
N LEU A 181 -1.59 0.06 25.16
CA LEU A 181 -2.04 1.28 24.51
C LEU A 181 -3.37 1.04 23.76
N PRO A 182 -4.34 1.97 23.85
CA PRO A 182 -5.58 1.86 23.07
C PRO A 182 -5.34 1.73 21.56
N THR A 183 -4.26 2.33 21.06
CA THR A 183 -3.88 2.30 19.64
C THR A 183 -3.53 0.90 19.14
N VAL A 184 -3.15 -0.04 20.01
CA VAL A 184 -2.81 -1.41 19.60
C VAL A 184 -4.04 -2.15 19.03
N ARG A 185 -5.25 -1.77 19.43
CA ARG A 185 -6.51 -2.37 18.91
C ARG A 185 -7.19 -1.51 17.86
N GLN A 186 -6.53 -0.43 17.42
CA GLN A 186 -7.06 0.49 16.43
C GLN A 186 -6.41 0.24 15.08
N ASN A 187 -7.23 0.22 14.03
CA ASN A 187 -6.74 0.26 12.67
C ASN A 187 -5.87 1.50 12.46
N GLY A 188 -4.67 1.31 11.89
CA GLY A 188 -3.92 2.41 11.31
C GLY A 188 -4.70 3.04 10.15
N LYS A 189 -4.27 4.23 9.69
CA LYS A 189 -4.90 4.82 8.51
C LYS A 189 -4.57 3.96 7.31
N PRO A 190 -5.55 3.49 6.54
CA PRO A 190 -5.27 2.73 5.33
C PRO A 190 -4.40 3.58 4.38
N ASN A 191 -3.57 2.95 3.57
CA ASN A 191 -2.70 3.64 2.62
C ASN A 191 -3.53 4.21 1.44
N MET A 192 -4.17 5.35 1.71
CA MET A 192 -5.35 5.84 1.00
C MET A 192 -5.19 7.29 0.53
N LEU A 193 -4.04 7.65 -0.04
CA LEU A 193 -3.92 8.92 -0.80
C LEU A 193 -5.08 9.05 -1.82
N SER A 194 -5.46 7.92 -2.39
CA SER A 194 -6.62 7.70 -3.23
C SER A 194 -7.98 7.98 -2.55
N LEU A 195 -8.24 7.42 -1.35
CA LEU A 195 -9.53 7.62 -0.66
C LEU A 195 -9.70 9.06 -0.18
N ASP A 196 -8.64 9.66 0.37
CA ASP A 196 -8.70 11.07 0.81
C ASP A 196 -9.05 11.98 -0.36
N GLY A 197 -8.51 11.70 -1.56
CA GLY A 197 -8.92 12.36 -2.80
C GLY A 197 -10.42 12.19 -3.10
N LEU A 198 -10.92 10.95 -3.10
CA LEU A 198 -12.34 10.66 -3.34
C LEU A 198 -13.27 11.32 -2.30
N ARG A 199 -12.87 11.30 -1.03
CA ARG A 199 -13.59 11.96 0.08
C ARG A 199 -13.60 13.46 -0.09
N ASN A 200 -12.45 14.07 -0.36
CA ASN A 200 -12.31 15.53 -0.54
C ASN A 200 -13.07 16.06 -1.76
N LEU A 201 -13.19 15.23 -2.80
CA LEU A 201 -14.00 15.51 -4.00
C LEU A 201 -15.51 15.23 -3.80
N GLY A 202 -15.90 14.69 -2.65
CA GLY A 202 -17.29 14.43 -2.29
C GLY A 202 -17.91 13.22 -3.00
N MET A 203 -17.11 12.24 -3.39
CA MET A 203 -17.59 11.00 -4.02
C MET A 203 -18.10 9.98 -2.98
N LEU A 204 -17.62 10.09 -1.75
CA LEU A 204 -17.98 9.21 -0.65
C LEU A 204 -19.02 9.86 0.28
N ASP A 205 -19.72 9.02 1.04
CA ASP A 205 -20.61 9.42 2.12
C ASP A 205 -19.84 10.13 3.27
N HIS A 206 -20.58 10.76 4.18
CA HIS A 206 -20.04 11.37 5.41
C HIS A 206 -19.03 12.54 5.28
N ALA A 207 -18.82 13.12 4.08
CA ALA A 207 -18.06 14.36 3.95
C ALA A 207 -18.76 15.43 3.10
N PRO A 208 -19.44 16.41 3.70
CA PRO A 208 -19.53 17.72 3.10
C PRO A 208 -18.27 18.48 3.49
N SER A 209 -17.26 18.56 2.63
CA SER A 209 -16.49 19.80 2.66
C SER A 209 -17.48 20.89 2.22
N ARG A 210 -18.10 21.58 3.20
CA ARG A 210 -18.85 22.83 2.96
C ARG A 210 -17.94 23.91 2.36
N GLY A 211 -16.63 23.66 2.32
CA GLY A 211 -15.62 24.48 1.68
C GLY A 211 -15.56 24.34 0.16
N TRP A 212 -14.61 25.08 -0.39
CA TRP A 212 -14.37 25.23 -1.83
C TRP A 212 -14.13 23.89 -2.57
N GLY A 213 -13.46 22.93 -1.93
CA GLY A 213 -13.12 21.63 -2.53
C GLY A 213 -14.34 20.83 -3.02
N GLY A 214 -15.42 20.77 -2.23
CA GLY A 214 -16.65 20.09 -2.63
C GLY A 214 -17.41 20.80 -3.77
N ARG A 215 -17.20 22.10 -3.97
CA ARG A 215 -17.73 22.83 -5.13
C ARG A 215 -16.92 22.52 -6.40
N ILE A 216 -15.59 22.51 -6.32
CA ILE A 216 -14.73 22.06 -7.42
C ILE A 216 -15.06 20.62 -7.79
N GLY A 217 -15.17 19.71 -6.81
CA GLY A 217 -15.46 18.30 -7.07
C GLY A 217 -16.76 18.12 -7.85
N ARG A 218 -17.83 18.83 -7.46
CA ARG A 218 -19.08 18.86 -8.22
C ARG A 218 -18.92 19.44 -9.63
N TRP A 219 -18.16 20.53 -9.77
CA TRP A 219 -17.91 21.13 -11.08
C TRP A 219 -17.13 20.18 -12.02
N LEU A 220 -16.05 19.58 -11.54
CA LEU A 220 -15.23 18.61 -12.28
C LEU A 220 -16.03 17.37 -12.69
N THR A 221 -16.87 16.86 -11.79
CA THR A 221 -17.74 15.72 -12.09
C THR A 221 -18.91 16.07 -13.00
N SER A 222 -19.38 17.33 -13.00
CA SER A 222 -20.47 17.78 -13.87
C SER A 222 -20.05 18.10 -15.31
N GLY A 223 -18.75 18.31 -15.57
CA GLY A 223 -18.25 18.79 -16.86
C GLY A 223 -17.87 17.71 -17.88
N GLY A 224 -18.23 16.44 -17.70
CA GLY A 224 -17.84 15.35 -18.61
C GLY A 224 -16.36 14.95 -18.56
N HIS A 225 -15.56 15.52 -17.64
CA HIS A 225 -14.11 15.28 -17.53
C HIS A 225 -13.75 13.97 -16.76
N GLY A 226 -14.71 13.05 -16.59
CA GLY A 226 -14.52 11.75 -15.96
C GLY A 226 -14.60 11.78 -14.43
N SER A 227 -15.02 10.66 -13.82
CA SER A 227 -15.00 10.48 -12.37
C SER A 227 -13.56 10.41 -11.88
N PRO A 228 -13.23 10.95 -10.68
CA PRO A 228 -11.92 10.72 -10.06
C PRO A 228 -11.65 9.25 -9.71
N VAL A 229 -12.68 8.38 -9.76
CA VAL A 229 -12.54 6.96 -9.42
C VAL A 229 -11.58 6.22 -10.35
N VAL A 230 -11.63 6.42 -11.67
CA VAL A 230 -10.72 5.72 -12.60
C VAL A 230 -9.25 6.13 -12.41
N PRO A 231 -8.89 7.43 -12.30
CA PRO A 231 -7.55 7.84 -11.89
C PRO A 231 -7.09 7.24 -10.55
N THR A 232 -8.01 7.11 -9.58
CA THR A 232 -7.75 6.46 -8.30
C THR A 232 -7.45 4.96 -8.48
N VAL A 233 -8.25 4.23 -9.27
CA VAL A 233 -7.98 2.82 -9.61
C VAL A 233 -6.63 2.67 -10.32
N ARG A 234 -6.30 3.56 -11.25
CA ARG A 234 -4.99 3.56 -11.94
C ARG A 234 -3.83 3.73 -10.94
N SER A 235 -3.96 4.67 -10.01
CA SER A 235 -2.93 4.92 -8.98
C SER A 235 -2.77 3.70 -8.06
N GLU A 236 -3.87 3.04 -7.71
CA GLU A 236 -3.84 1.79 -6.96
C GLU A 236 -3.24 0.64 -7.80
N ALA A 237 -3.47 0.58 -9.11
CA ALA A 237 -2.91 -0.45 -9.98
C ALA A 237 -1.39 -0.33 -10.10
N GLN A 238 -0.87 0.90 -10.16
CA GLN A 238 0.56 1.17 -10.05
C GLN A 238 1.12 0.68 -8.71
N ARG A 239 0.43 0.99 -7.60
CA ARG A 239 0.83 0.52 -6.27
C ARG A 239 0.87 -1.01 -6.20
N GLN A 240 -0.14 -1.70 -6.76
CA GLN A 240 -0.17 -3.17 -6.77
C GLN A 240 0.93 -3.77 -7.64
N ALA A 241 1.21 -3.19 -8.81
CA ALA A 241 2.34 -3.60 -9.64
C ALA A 241 3.67 -3.47 -8.88
N VAL A 242 3.90 -2.33 -8.21
CA VAL A 242 5.08 -2.13 -7.33
C VAL A 242 5.15 -3.21 -6.24
N ARG A 243 4.05 -3.46 -5.53
CA ARG A 243 4.00 -4.45 -4.44
C ARG A 243 4.31 -5.87 -4.91
N LEU A 244 3.96 -6.19 -6.15
CA LEU A 244 4.25 -7.48 -6.79
C LEU A 244 5.64 -7.52 -7.43
N GLY A 245 6.39 -6.42 -7.42
CA GLY A 245 7.68 -6.31 -8.09
C GLY A 245 7.57 -6.29 -9.62
N HIS A 246 6.39 -5.95 -10.17
CA HIS A 246 6.15 -5.86 -11.60
C HIS A 246 6.56 -4.48 -12.13
N SER A 247 7.18 -4.46 -13.31
CA SER A 247 7.65 -3.22 -13.95
C SER A 247 6.60 -2.50 -14.78
N SER A 248 5.50 -3.19 -15.10
CA SER A 248 4.38 -2.64 -15.85
C SER A 248 3.05 -2.86 -15.15
N VAL A 249 2.12 -1.94 -15.38
CA VAL A 249 0.72 -2.08 -14.99
C VAL A 249 -0.06 -2.67 -16.15
N THR A 250 -0.51 -3.91 -15.96
CA THR A 250 -1.41 -4.62 -16.87
C THR A 250 -2.89 -4.42 -16.47
N THR A 251 -3.80 -4.88 -17.31
CA THR A 251 -5.25 -4.92 -17.03
C THR A 251 -5.63 -5.76 -15.82
N ALA A 252 -4.87 -6.81 -15.52
CA ALA A 252 -5.07 -7.61 -14.31
C ALA A 252 -4.79 -6.82 -13.02
N HIS A 253 -3.85 -5.87 -13.06
CA HIS A 253 -3.63 -4.94 -11.95
C HIS A 253 -4.81 -3.98 -11.80
N LEU A 254 -5.41 -3.50 -12.90
CA LEU A 254 -6.64 -2.70 -12.84
C LEU A 254 -7.79 -3.48 -12.20
N LEU A 255 -7.95 -4.77 -12.56
CA LEU A 255 -8.94 -5.67 -11.95
C LEU A 255 -8.72 -5.79 -10.43
N LEU A 256 -7.49 -6.13 -10.02
CA LEU A 256 -7.13 -6.23 -8.61
C LEU A 256 -7.42 -4.93 -7.86
N SER A 257 -7.07 -3.79 -8.45
CA SER A 257 -7.26 -2.48 -7.85
C SER A 257 -8.72 -2.04 -7.71
N ILE A 258 -9.62 -2.51 -8.58
CA ILE A 258 -11.07 -2.31 -8.39
C ILE A 258 -11.52 -2.97 -7.08
N LEU A 259 -11.10 -4.21 -6.83
CA LEU A 259 -11.45 -4.98 -5.63
C LEU A 259 -10.80 -4.38 -4.37
N VAL A 260 -9.50 -4.08 -4.44
CA VAL A 260 -8.74 -3.51 -3.31
C VAL A 260 -9.29 -2.14 -2.91
N LEU A 261 -9.62 -1.27 -3.88
CA LEU A 261 -10.18 0.04 -3.59
C LEU A 261 -11.54 -0.05 -2.89
N ASP A 262 -12.41 -0.96 -3.34
CA ASP A 262 -13.73 -1.15 -2.72
C ASP A 262 -13.61 -1.71 -1.30
N ASP A 263 -12.71 -2.67 -1.07
CA ASP A 263 -12.37 -3.15 0.28
C ASP A 263 -11.86 -2.01 1.17
N GLN A 264 -10.96 -1.17 0.67
CA GLN A 264 -10.45 -0.02 1.41
C GLN A 264 -11.57 0.96 1.79
N ILE A 265 -12.47 1.29 0.85
CA ILE A 265 -13.64 2.13 1.10
C ILE A 265 -14.52 1.51 2.21
N ALA A 266 -14.85 0.23 2.08
CA ALA A 266 -15.74 -0.47 3.00
C ALA A 266 -15.15 -0.56 4.42
N ILE A 267 -13.87 -0.91 4.55
CA ILE A 267 -13.22 -1.03 5.86
C ILE A 267 -13.02 0.34 6.51
N ALA A 268 -12.82 1.40 5.72
CA ALA A 268 -12.83 2.77 6.22
C ALA A 268 -14.23 3.25 6.67
N GLY A 269 -15.26 2.40 6.56
CA GLY A 269 -16.63 2.73 6.94
C GLY A 269 -17.31 3.69 5.97
N HIS A 270 -16.81 3.78 4.75
CA HIS A 270 -17.32 4.66 3.71
C HIS A 270 -18.09 3.90 2.62
N ARG A 271 -18.87 4.65 1.85
CA ARG A 271 -19.57 4.18 0.64
C ARG A 271 -19.57 5.25 -0.43
N PHE A 272 -19.67 4.85 -1.70
CA PHE A 272 -19.98 5.81 -2.77
C PHE A 272 -21.38 6.39 -2.56
N ARG A 273 -21.55 7.67 -2.91
CA ARG A 273 -22.89 8.30 -2.99
C ARG A 273 -23.69 7.70 -4.12
N ASP A 274 -25.02 7.66 -4.00
CA ASP A 274 -25.93 6.98 -4.93
C ASP A 274 -25.61 7.20 -6.43
N GLY A 275 -25.48 8.46 -6.87
CA GLY A 275 -25.19 8.77 -8.28
C GLY A 275 -23.79 8.33 -8.76
N VAL A 276 -22.83 8.19 -7.84
CA VAL A 276 -21.50 7.63 -8.12
C VAL A 276 -21.55 6.10 -8.03
N ALA A 277 -22.26 5.55 -7.05
CA ALA A 277 -22.36 4.11 -6.81
C ALA A 277 -22.92 3.35 -8.03
N GLN A 278 -23.89 3.94 -8.75
CA GLN A 278 -24.51 3.35 -9.95
C GLN A 278 -23.51 2.89 -11.02
N VAL A 279 -22.39 3.60 -11.17
CA VAL A 279 -21.37 3.28 -12.18
C VAL A 279 -20.10 2.65 -11.58
N ASN A 280 -20.11 2.34 -10.29
CA ASN A 280 -18.97 1.82 -9.54
C ASN A 280 -19.24 0.46 -8.87
N GLY A 281 -20.14 -0.35 -9.44
CA GLY A 281 -20.54 -1.67 -8.91
C GLY A 281 -19.63 -2.85 -9.33
N ALA A 282 -18.52 -2.61 -10.03
CA ALA A 282 -17.68 -3.70 -10.56
C ALA A 282 -17.12 -4.63 -9.48
N ALA A 283 -16.71 -4.09 -8.33
CA ALA A 283 -16.17 -4.90 -7.24
C ALA A 283 -17.22 -5.85 -6.64
N GLU A 284 -18.44 -5.35 -6.43
CA GLU A 284 -19.56 -6.19 -5.98
C GLU A 284 -19.85 -7.29 -6.99
N LEU A 285 -19.97 -6.95 -8.27
CA LEU A 285 -20.21 -7.93 -9.32
C LEU A 285 -19.13 -9.04 -9.35
N LEU A 286 -17.85 -8.67 -9.28
CA LEU A 286 -16.74 -9.62 -9.21
C LEU A 286 -16.85 -10.54 -7.97
N ARG A 287 -17.14 -9.98 -6.79
CA ARG A 287 -17.30 -10.77 -5.57
C ARG A 287 -18.47 -11.74 -5.63
N THR A 288 -19.59 -11.35 -6.23
CA THR A 288 -20.74 -12.27 -6.43
C THR A 288 -20.41 -13.48 -7.31
N ARG A 289 -19.29 -13.40 -8.06
CA ARG A 289 -18.77 -14.48 -8.90
C ARG A 289 -17.55 -15.18 -8.30
N GLY A 290 -17.22 -14.91 -7.04
CA GLY A 290 -16.14 -15.58 -6.30
C GLY A 290 -14.77 -14.90 -6.38
N ALA A 291 -14.61 -13.81 -7.16
CA ALA A 291 -13.36 -13.06 -7.16
C ALA A 291 -13.19 -12.25 -5.87
N THR A 292 -12.23 -12.66 -5.05
CA THR A 292 -11.82 -11.93 -3.83
C THR A 292 -10.48 -11.23 -4.08
N PRO A 293 -10.17 -10.14 -3.35
CA PRO A 293 -8.88 -9.46 -3.50
C PRO A 293 -7.68 -10.39 -3.32
N SER A 294 -7.72 -11.30 -2.33
CA SER A 294 -6.62 -12.23 -2.06
C SER A 294 -6.46 -13.30 -3.14
N ALA A 295 -7.57 -13.87 -3.64
CA ALA A 295 -7.52 -14.84 -4.73
C ALA A 295 -6.99 -14.21 -6.03
N VAL A 296 -7.46 -13.01 -6.37
CA VAL A 296 -6.98 -12.27 -7.55
C VAL A 296 -5.52 -11.87 -7.38
N LEU A 297 -5.10 -11.41 -6.19
CA LEU A 297 -3.69 -11.09 -5.92
C LEU A 297 -2.79 -12.32 -6.14
N GLY A 298 -3.17 -13.48 -5.61
CA GLY A 298 -2.43 -14.73 -5.80
C GLY A 298 -2.31 -15.11 -7.27
N ALA A 299 -3.42 -15.07 -8.01
CA ALA A 299 -3.43 -15.37 -9.44
C ALA A 299 -2.60 -14.38 -10.26
N VAL A 300 -2.62 -13.08 -9.93
CA VAL A 300 -1.78 -12.07 -10.58
C VAL A 300 -0.30 -12.35 -10.33
N ALA A 301 0.08 -12.65 -9.08
CA ALA A 301 1.46 -12.96 -8.71
C ALA A 301 2.00 -14.23 -9.38
N GLU A 302 1.14 -15.22 -9.64
CA GLU A 302 1.52 -16.48 -10.29
C GLU A 302 1.60 -16.35 -11.82
N LEU A 303 0.59 -15.72 -12.43
CA LEU A 303 0.43 -15.72 -13.89
C LEU A 303 1.19 -14.59 -14.59
N ILE A 304 1.44 -13.49 -13.88
CA ILE A 304 2.16 -12.35 -14.44
C ILE A 304 3.58 -12.44 -13.94
N PRO A 305 4.56 -12.67 -14.82
CA PRO A 305 5.94 -12.76 -14.40
C PRO A 305 6.38 -11.42 -13.82
N ALA A 306 7.10 -11.48 -12.70
CA ALA A 306 7.83 -10.32 -12.22
C ALA A 306 8.80 -9.88 -13.32
N GLY A 307 8.58 -8.68 -13.84
CA GLY A 307 9.51 -8.07 -14.80
C GLY A 307 10.84 -7.74 -14.13
N ASP A 308 11.82 -7.38 -14.95
CA ASP A 308 13.02 -6.72 -14.42
C ASP A 308 12.58 -5.51 -13.61
N ARG A 309 13.05 -5.41 -12.36
CA ARG A 309 12.73 -4.25 -11.51
C ARG A 309 12.99 -2.97 -12.31
N PRO A 310 12.08 -1.98 -12.23
CA PRO A 310 12.27 -0.74 -12.97
C PRO A 310 13.68 -0.20 -12.72
N GLN A 311 14.41 0.09 -13.79
CA GLN A 311 15.75 0.65 -13.68
C GLN A 311 15.73 1.92 -12.82
N ALA A 312 16.80 2.16 -12.07
CA ALA A 312 16.95 3.33 -11.22
C ALA A 312 16.73 4.61 -12.05
N GLY A 313 15.53 5.18 -11.97
CA GLY A 313 15.13 6.33 -12.80
C GLY A 313 13.63 6.42 -13.08
N SER A 314 12.93 5.30 -13.29
CA SER A 314 11.46 5.26 -13.39
C SER A 314 10.90 4.25 -12.39
N LEU A 315 10.76 4.67 -11.14
CA LEU A 315 10.18 3.79 -10.12
C LEU A 315 8.65 3.67 -10.23
N ILE A 316 8.04 4.42 -11.16
CA ILE A 316 6.61 4.32 -11.43
C ILE A 316 6.44 3.28 -12.53
N PRO A 317 5.75 2.15 -12.28
CA PRO A 317 5.48 1.19 -13.33
C PRO A 317 4.73 1.84 -14.48
N ASP A 318 5.21 1.59 -15.69
CA ASP A 318 4.58 2.11 -16.91
C ASP A 318 3.26 1.37 -17.13
N MET A 319 2.24 2.09 -17.61
CA MET A 319 1.01 1.45 -18.05
C MET A 319 1.30 0.69 -19.34
N GLU A 320 1.08 -0.62 -19.34
CA GLU A 320 1.14 -1.38 -20.58
C GLU A 320 0.05 -0.89 -21.55
N GLY A 321 0.31 -0.98 -22.86
CA GLY A 321 -0.61 -0.50 -23.88
C GLY A 321 -2.04 -1.04 -23.73
N GLY A 322 -2.22 -2.29 -23.31
CA GLY A 322 -3.55 -2.86 -23.02
C GLY A 322 -4.28 -2.14 -21.88
N ALA A 323 -3.59 -1.84 -20.77
CA ALA A 323 -4.18 -1.17 -19.62
C ALA A 323 -4.55 0.29 -19.93
N GLU A 324 -3.71 1.04 -20.65
CA GLU A 324 -4.02 2.42 -21.06
C GLU A 324 -5.18 2.44 -22.09
N LYS A 325 -5.21 1.48 -23.02
CA LYS A 325 -6.35 1.29 -23.95
C LYS A 325 -7.65 1.01 -23.18
N ALA A 326 -7.63 0.14 -22.17
CA ALA A 326 -8.80 -0.17 -21.35
C ALA A 326 -9.32 1.08 -20.61
N VAL A 327 -8.44 1.90 -20.03
CA VAL A 327 -8.83 3.17 -19.39
C VAL A 327 -9.47 4.14 -20.40
N THR A 328 -8.89 4.24 -21.59
CA THR A 328 -9.43 5.09 -22.67
C THR A 328 -10.79 4.58 -23.15
N ARG A 329 -10.92 3.27 -23.38
CA ARG A 329 -12.15 2.61 -23.80
C ARG A 329 -13.25 2.73 -22.73
N ALA A 330 -12.92 2.66 -21.46
CA ALA A 330 -13.87 2.88 -20.37
C ALA A 330 -14.52 4.28 -20.46
N ARG A 331 -13.75 5.31 -20.80
CA ARG A 331 -14.27 6.68 -21.00
C ARG A 331 -15.21 6.76 -22.20
N LEU A 332 -14.86 6.10 -23.30
CA LEU A 332 -15.72 6.01 -24.49
C LEU A 332 -17.05 5.31 -24.16
N LEU A 333 -17.00 4.16 -23.49
CA LEU A 333 -18.19 3.41 -23.06
C LEU A 333 -19.09 4.26 -22.15
N ALA A 334 -18.53 5.00 -21.20
CA ALA A 334 -19.30 5.89 -20.35
C ALA A 334 -20.01 6.99 -21.17
N ASN A 335 -19.34 7.56 -22.17
CA ASN A 335 -19.91 8.58 -23.04
C ASN A 335 -21.01 8.01 -23.96
N GLU A 336 -20.77 6.86 -24.58
CA GLU A 336 -21.76 6.15 -25.43
C GLU A 336 -23.03 5.82 -24.66
N ARG A 337 -22.87 5.36 -23.40
CA ARG A 337 -23.99 5.06 -22.49
C ARG A 337 -24.61 6.31 -21.85
N LYS A 338 -24.15 7.53 -22.21
CA LYS A 338 -24.55 8.81 -21.62
C LYS A 338 -24.50 8.78 -20.09
N SER A 339 -23.53 8.04 -19.55
CA SER A 339 -23.34 7.92 -18.11
C SER A 339 -22.84 9.24 -17.54
N PRO A 340 -23.28 9.64 -16.34
CA PRO A 340 -22.88 10.91 -15.74
C PRO A 340 -21.37 10.95 -15.43
N SER A 341 -20.72 9.80 -15.31
CA SER A 341 -19.28 9.70 -15.14
C SER A 341 -18.74 8.31 -15.52
N THR A 342 -17.43 8.22 -15.77
CA THR A 342 -16.73 6.94 -15.97
C THR A 342 -16.39 6.32 -14.62
N GLY A 343 -17.05 5.22 -14.24
CA GLY A 343 -16.74 4.45 -13.02
C GLY A 343 -16.15 3.05 -13.29
N THR A 344 -15.98 2.26 -12.21
CA THR A 344 -15.37 0.93 -12.26
C THR A 344 -16.14 -0.07 -13.10
N THR A 345 -17.46 0.05 -13.25
CA THR A 345 -18.26 -0.81 -14.13
C THR A 345 -17.83 -0.65 -15.58
N HIS A 346 -17.63 0.58 -16.04
CA HIS A 346 -17.14 0.85 -17.41
C HIS A 346 -15.71 0.36 -17.61
N LEU A 347 -14.87 0.50 -16.57
CA LEU A 347 -13.50 0.01 -16.61
C LEU A 347 -13.45 -1.51 -16.72
N LEU A 348 -14.27 -2.22 -15.94
CA LEU A 348 -14.37 -3.68 -16.04
C LEU A 348 -14.87 -4.10 -17.42
N SER A 349 -15.92 -3.47 -17.96
CA SER A 349 -16.39 -3.75 -19.33
C SER A 349 -15.28 -3.54 -20.37
N ALA A 350 -14.48 -2.49 -20.25
CA ALA A 350 -13.37 -2.21 -21.16
C ALA A 350 -12.23 -3.22 -21.05
N VAL A 351 -11.86 -3.61 -19.83
CA VAL A 351 -10.84 -4.64 -19.58
C VAL A 351 -11.25 -5.99 -20.18
N LEU A 352 -12.53 -6.37 -20.05
CA LEU A 352 -13.03 -7.63 -20.58
C LEU A 352 -13.21 -7.64 -22.10
N ALA A 353 -13.07 -6.51 -22.78
CA ALA A 353 -13.41 -6.42 -24.20
C ALA A 353 -12.28 -6.86 -25.15
N GLU A 354 -11.04 -6.96 -24.66
CA GLU A 354 -9.92 -7.48 -25.43
C GLU A 354 -9.84 -9.00 -25.21
N PRO A 355 -10.01 -9.83 -26.25
CA PRO A 355 -9.70 -11.26 -26.16
C PRO A 355 -8.19 -11.45 -25.92
N ASP A 356 -7.80 -12.53 -25.25
CA ASP A 356 -6.40 -12.86 -24.93
C ASP A 356 -5.69 -11.91 -23.95
N ASP A 357 -6.45 -11.05 -23.26
CA ASP A 357 -5.92 -10.14 -22.25
C ASP A 357 -5.55 -10.88 -20.93
N PRO A 358 -4.45 -10.51 -20.24
CA PRO A 358 -4.01 -11.17 -18.99
C PRO A 358 -5.10 -11.25 -17.91
N CYS A 359 -6.06 -10.32 -17.91
CA CYS A 359 -7.19 -10.33 -16.99
C CYS A 359 -8.05 -11.60 -17.13
N HIS A 360 -8.19 -12.16 -18.34
CA HIS A 360 -9.00 -13.37 -18.56
C HIS A 360 -8.36 -14.60 -17.93
N ALA A 361 -7.04 -14.74 -18.07
CA ALA A 361 -6.30 -15.82 -17.43
C ALA A 361 -6.43 -15.74 -15.90
N VAL A 362 -6.32 -14.54 -15.34
CA VAL A 362 -6.50 -14.29 -13.90
C VAL A 362 -7.93 -14.62 -13.44
N LEU A 363 -8.95 -14.15 -14.16
CA LEU A 363 -10.36 -14.45 -13.85
C LEU A 363 -10.67 -15.95 -13.93
N SER A 364 -10.15 -16.63 -14.95
CA SER A 364 -10.28 -18.08 -15.11
C SER A 364 -9.62 -18.84 -13.96
N ALA A 365 -8.41 -18.43 -13.55
CA ALA A 365 -7.70 -19.04 -12.44
C ALA A 365 -8.42 -18.90 -11.08
N VAL A 366 -9.22 -17.83 -10.90
CA VAL A 366 -10.07 -17.66 -9.70
C VAL A 366 -11.50 -18.21 -9.90
N GLY A 367 -11.77 -18.92 -10.99
CA GLY A 367 -13.05 -19.59 -11.25
C GLY A 367 -14.18 -18.68 -11.72
N VAL A 368 -13.88 -17.48 -12.22
CA VAL A 368 -14.88 -16.56 -12.76
C VAL A 368 -15.12 -16.81 -14.25
N ASP A 369 -16.37 -17.09 -14.62
CA ASP A 369 -16.80 -17.15 -16.02
C ASP A 369 -16.84 -15.74 -16.63
N VAL A 370 -15.90 -15.48 -17.55
CA VAL A 370 -15.75 -14.20 -18.25
C VAL A 370 -16.96 -13.88 -19.14
N GLU A 371 -17.57 -14.87 -19.79
CA GLU A 371 -18.74 -14.65 -20.65
C GLU A 371 -19.97 -14.32 -19.83
N GLU A 372 -20.15 -14.98 -18.68
CA GLU A 372 -21.19 -14.62 -17.74
C GLU A 372 -20.98 -13.22 -17.15
N LEU A 373 -19.73 -12.83 -16.90
CA LEU A 373 -19.40 -11.50 -16.41
C LEU A 373 -19.68 -10.42 -17.46
N ARG A 374 -19.32 -10.66 -18.73
CA ARG A 374 -19.64 -9.78 -19.86
C ARG A 374 -21.15 -9.60 -20.00
N ARG A 375 -21.93 -10.70 -20.00
CA ARG A 375 -23.40 -10.65 -20.08
C ARG A 375 -24.02 -9.82 -18.94
N ALA A 376 -23.45 -9.87 -17.75
CA ALA A 376 -23.93 -9.08 -16.61
C ALA A 376 -23.63 -7.57 -16.74
N LEU A 377 -22.65 -7.19 -17.57
CA LEU A 377 -22.24 -5.80 -17.79
C LEU A 377 -22.96 -5.11 -18.97
N GLY A 378 -23.80 -5.86 -19.71
CA GLY A 378 -24.54 -5.40 -20.89
C GLY A 378 -23.62 -5.22 -22.08
#